data_AF-A0A933J5U0-F1
#
_entry.id   AF-A0A933J5U0-F1
#
_cell.length_a   1.000
_cell.length_b   1.000
_cell.length_c   1.000
_cell.angle_alpha   90.00
_cell.angle_beta   90.00
_cell.angle_gamma   90.00
#
_symmetry.space_group_name_H-M   'P 1'
#
loop_
_entity.id
_entity.type
_entity.pdbx_description
1 polymer ?
#
loop_
_entity_poly.entity_id
_entity_poly.type
_entity_poly.pdbx_seq_one_letter_code
_entity_poly.pdbx_strand_id
1 'polypeptide(L)' 'QSAYSEYYTTQTLWPDFDKQELYNALLAFSQRQRRFGKLENV' A
#
# COMPACT_ATOMS: atom_id res chain seq x y z
N GLN A 1 -10.42 3.58 12.71
CA GLN A 1 -10.85 3.13 11.36
C GLN A 1 -9.69 2.60 10.49
N SER A 2 -8.39 2.74 10.86
CA SER A 2 -7.23 2.30 10.02
C SER A 2 -6.32 1.21 10.62
N ALA A 3 -6.77 0.51 11.67
CA ALA A 3 -5.91 -0.38 12.48
C ALA A 3 -5.26 -1.55 11.71
N TYR A 4 -5.86 -1.97 10.59
CA TYR A 4 -5.34 -3.03 9.72
C TYR A 4 -5.16 -2.56 8.27
N SER A 5 -5.13 -1.24 8.05
CA SER A 5 -4.85 -0.67 6.74
C SER A 5 -3.35 -0.67 6.48
N GLU A 6 -2.98 -0.74 5.20
CA GLU A 6 -1.59 -0.54 4.82
C GLU A 6 -1.31 0.93 4.57
N TYR A 7 -0.15 1.36 5.03
CA TYR A 7 0.35 2.69 4.72
C TYR A 7 1.19 2.63 3.44
N TYR A 8 0.86 3.53 2.52
CA TYR A 8 1.62 3.80 1.30
C TYR A 8 2.07 5.26 1.38
N THR A 9 3.35 5.50 1.15
CA THR A 9 3.93 6.84 1.13
C THR A 9 4.67 7.02 -0.19
N THR A 10 4.62 8.22 -0.75
CA THR A 10 5.34 8.57 -1.98
C THR A 10 6.02 9.93 -1.79
N GLN A 11 7.09 10.16 -2.53
CA GLN A 11 7.73 11.47 -2.63
C GLN A 11 6.97 12.41 -3.56
N THR A 12 6.03 11.88 -4.35
CA THR A 12 5.18 12.67 -5.25
C THR A 12 4.32 13.63 -4.45
N LEU A 13 4.42 14.92 -4.79
CA LEU A 13 3.62 15.96 -4.17
C LEU A 13 2.17 15.85 -4.63
N TRP A 14 1.25 16.34 -3.79
CA TRP A 14 -0.18 16.22 -4.07
C TRP A 14 -0.63 16.78 -5.44
N PRO A 15 -0.13 17.96 -5.90
CA PRO A 15 -0.51 18.48 -7.22
C PRO A 15 -0.05 17.59 -8.39
N ASP A 16 1.00 16.80 -8.18
CA ASP A 16 1.60 15.92 -9.18
C ASP A 16 1.11 14.47 -9.06
N PHE A 17 0.25 14.17 -8.08
CA PHE A 17 -0.28 12.83 -7.86
C PHE A 17 -1.39 12.52 -8.88
N ASP A 18 -1.00 11.85 -9.96
CA ASP A 18 -1.87 11.55 -11.09
C ASP A 18 -2.39 10.09 -11.08
N LYS A 19 -3.01 9.69 -12.20
CA LYS A 19 -3.55 8.33 -12.36
C LYS A 19 -2.47 7.24 -12.33
N GLN A 20 -1.28 7.54 -12.83
CA GLN A 20 -0.17 6.59 -12.84
C GLN A 20 0.33 6.35 -11.42
N GLU A 21 0.43 7.42 -10.63
CA GLU A 21 0.82 7.34 -9.22
C GLU A 21 -0.20 6.57 -8.37
N LEU A 22 -1.50 6.74 -8.66
CA LEU A 22 -2.54 5.91 -8.06
C LEU A 22 -2.38 4.43 -8.43
N TYR A 23 -2.10 4.13 -9.70
CA TYR A 23 -1.86 2.75 -10.15
C TYR A 23 -0.65 2.13 -9.45
N ASN A 24 0.44 2.89 -9.31
CA ASN A 24 1.64 2.47 -8.58
C ASN A 24 1.32 2.16 -7.11
N ALA A 25 0.49 2.98 -6.46
CA ALA A 25 0.03 2.75 -5.09
C ALA A 25 -0.79 1.46 -4.94
N LEU A 26 -1.68 1.18 -5.89
CA LEU A 26 -2.48 -0.04 -5.92
C LEU A 26 -1.63 -1.30 -6.18
N LEU A 27 -0.65 -1.21 -7.09
CA LEU A 27 0.30 -2.29 -7.31
C LEU A 27 1.10 -2.59 -6.03
N ALA A 28 1.63 -1.57 -5.37
CA ALA A 28 2.36 -1.72 -4.11
C ALA A 28 1.50 -2.37 -3.02
N PHE A 29 0.23 -2.00 -2.93
CA PHE A 29 -0.75 -2.63 -2.03
C PHE A 29 -0.96 -4.11 -2.37
N SER A 30 -1.11 -4.46 -3.66
CA SER A 30 -1.37 -5.83 -4.10
C SER A 30 -0.23 -6.81 -3.81
N GLN A 31 1.00 -6.31 -3.71
CA GLN A 31 2.20 -7.14 -3.47
C GLN A 31 2.41 -7.48 -1.99
N ARG A 32 1.71 -6.80 -1.06
CA ARG A 32 1.91 -7.07 0.37
C ARG A 32 1.10 -8.26 0.83
N GLN A 33 1.77 -9.18 1.51
CA GLN A 33 1.15 -10.33 2.15
C GLN A 33 0.54 -9.91 3.49
N ARG A 34 -0.77 -9.69 3.51
CA ARG A 34 -1.50 -9.44 4.75
C ARG A 34 -1.63 -10.73 5.55
N ARG A 35 -0.91 -10.79 6.66
CA ARG A 35 -0.89 -11.99 7.51
C ARG A 35 -2.14 -12.15 8.40
N PHE A 36 -2.95 -11.11 8.63
CA PHE A 36 -4.17 -11.15 9.46
C PHE A 36 -4.03 -11.97 10.77
N GLY A 37 -2.87 -11.91 11.44
CA GLY A 37 -2.60 -12.67 12.67
C GLY A 37 -2.03 -14.08 12.49
N LYS A 38 -1.72 -14.52 11.26
CA LYS A 38 -1.00 -15.77 10.98
C LYS A 38 0.51 -15.56 11.04
N LEU A 39 1.24 -16.53 11.60
CA LEU A 39 2.70 -16.62 11.44
C LEU A 39 2.97 -17.22 10.04
N GLU A 40 3.87 -16.61 9.27
CA GLU A 40 4.39 -17.33 8.09
C GLU A 40 5.10 -18.57 8.60
N ASN A 41 4.75 -19.72 8.02
CA ASN A 41 5.43 -20.96 8.32
C ASN A 41 6.88 -20.82 7.84
N VAL A 42 7.79 -20.74 8.81
CA VAL A 42 9.23 -20.98 8.63
C VAL A 42 9.44 -22.49 8.53
#